data_AF-A0A5C7ZER2-F1
#
_entry.id   AF-A0A5C7ZER2-F1
#
_cell.length_a   1.000
_cell.length_b   1.000
_cell.length_c   1.000
_cell.angle_alpha   90.00
_cell.angle_beta   90.00
_cell.angle_gamma   90.00
#
_symmetry.space_group_name_H-M   'P 1'
#
loop_
_entity.id
_entity.type
_entity.pdbx_description
1 polymer ?
#
loop_
_entity_poly.entity_id
_entity_poly.type
_entity_poly.pdbx_seq_one_letter_code
_entity_poly.pdbx_strand_id
1 'polypeptide(L)'
;MIFVLIGKVLAQPVAENSHPDEEASPAKWQCGGALENAVWQHWEKWGKPYLVGELLGRRLSQQGDSYALYDAEVSFHNLLAMAQRCRRGEQQRAIAESLRTVFSLLGPVPSRPEELAWVCRGGDLCNRKLRTLDSEVVLNSVQFLALLTQLARDLTSPVESAAIDDFKRQTARVVVHHLGRWNSPAARSSLRKRIAATVGDVKDASSLLFLTDIDLWTIAVYADLAGMLQREPQLGHDLALTTTQLAALREHAELLLDLLNVRTLKTTRQVDSRGPEVSLAELDRGFWWRYRDHRYAGYSRREPPVRCVADPDDPSQQRMEVVVEAASVPLVADVGWDISHARRVVHVLEALLRNRSALTTVWGVSAARIPGTEDVAALARQFRFEVWNQDVDRPLFANYYSGVNGWYRVAYDNGTGRCREGYPPFGLSDSFPTGGYATWAPLEPILGLLGRRLYSLTRSSAEADQAFVAQYYRVLSQRADPRRRALNELMFWPTLIGN
;
A
#
# COMPACT_ATOMS: atom_id res chain seq x y z
N MET A 1 42.98 -21.64 9.88
CA MET A 1 41.77 -21.60 10.72
C MET A 1 41.64 -20.16 11.21
N ILE A 2 40.90 -19.32 10.48
CA ILE A 2 40.79 -17.88 10.75
C ILE A 2 39.34 -17.64 11.20
N PHE A 3 39.19 -17.31 12.48
CA PHE A 3 37.91 -16.87 13.05
C PHE A 3 37.64 -15.44 12.59
N VAL A 4 36.58 -15.26 11.81
CA VAL A 4 36.01 -13.94 11.51
C VAL A 4 35.04 -13.60 12.65
N LEU A 5 35.46 -12.68 13.54
CA LEU A 5 34.58 -12.06 14.51
C LEU A 5 33.61 -11.11 13.78
N ILE A 6 32.33 -11.47 13.72
CA ILE A 6 31.25 -10.55 13.39
C ILE A 6 30.92 -9.79 14.67
N GLY A 7 31.41 -8.56 14.77
CA GLY A 7 31.08 -7.65 15.86
C GLY A 7 29.61 -7.26 15.81
N LYS A 8 28.83 -7.68 16.81
CA LYS A 8 27.52 -7.09 17.12
C LYS A 8 27.72 -5.62 17.50
N VAL A 9 27.21 -4.71 16.69
CA VAL A 9 27.03 -3.31 17.08
C VAL A 9 25.96 -3.29 18.18
N LEU A 10 26.38 -2.98 19.41
CA LEU A 10 25.47 -2.76 20.52
C LEU A 10 24.73 -1.43 20.26
N ALA A 11 23.42 -1.50 20.05
CA ALA A 11 22.56 -0.33 20.01
C ALA A 11 22.62 0.35 21.39
N GLN A 12 23.06 1.61 21.43
CA GLN A 12 22.95 2.42 22.63
C GLN A 12 21.47 2.72 22.92
N PRO A 13 21.06 2.79 24.21
CA PRO A 13 19.72 3.26 24.55
C PRO A 13 19.56 4.69 24.04
N VAL A 14 18.50 4.93 23.27
CA VAL A 14 18.10 6.26 22.82
C VAL A 14 17.80 7.08 24.07
N ALA A 15 18.75 7.92 24.49
CA ALA A 15 18.49 8.97 25.45
C ALA A 15 17.45 9.91 24.81
N GLU A 16 16.39 10.23 25.54
CA GLU A 16 15.45 11.31 25.24
C GLU A 16 16.20 12.66 25.27
N ASN A 17 17.03 12.93 24.27
CA ASN A 17 17.56 14.25 24.04
C ASN A 17 16.46 15.04 23.33
N SER A 18 15.65 15.75 24.12
CA SER A 18 14.67 16.73 23.65
C SER A 18 15.38 17.80 22.83
N HIS A 19 15.20 17.77 21.51
CA HIS A 19 15.64 18.83 20.61
C HIS A 19 14.82 20.12 20.89
N PRO A 20 15.46 21.28 21.16
CA PRO A 20 14.76 22.47 21.67
C PRO A 20 13.90 23.25 20.65
N ASP A 21 13.88 22.89 19.36
CA ASP A 21 13.20 23.68 18.32
C ASP A 21 11.96 23.01 17.70
N GLU A 22 11.52 21.86 18.24
CA GLU A 22 10.42 21.07 17.65
C GLU A 22 9.26 20.75 18.61
N GLU A 23 9.06 21.56 19.66
CA GLU A 23 7.71 21.74 20.23
C GLU A 23 6.82 22.55 19.26
N ALA A 24 6.66 22.02 18.04
CA ALA A 24 5.58 22.43 17.16
C ALA A 24 4.28 22.12 17.91
N SER A 25 3.61 23.19 18.39
CA SER A 25 2.34 23.16 19.12
C SER A 25 1.53 21.91 18.78
N PRO A 26 1.18 21.05 19.75
CA PRO A 26 0.38 19.84 19.51
C PRO A 26 -0.87 20.09 18.64
N ALA A 27 -1.42 21.32 18.68
CA ALA A 27 -2.51 21.78 17.85
C ALA A 27 -2.26 21.69 16.33
N LYS A 28 -1.01 21.73 15.86
CA LYS A 28 -0.68 21.63 14.41
C LYS A 28 -1.09 20.28 13.82
N TRP A 29 -0.93 19.21 14.59
CA TRP A 29 -1.07 17.83 14.14
C TRP A 29 -2.45 17.25 14.49
N GLN A 30 -3.32 18.01 15.12
CA GLN A 30 -4.67 17.58 15.46
C GLN A 30 -5.64 17.83 14.30
N CYS A 31 -6.77 17.12 14.30
CA CYS A 31 -7.89 17.47 13.44
C CYS A 31 -8.37 18.91 13.75
N GLY A 32 -8.51 19.74 12.72
CA GLY A 32 -8.79 21.18 12.79
C GLY A 32 -7.53 22.03 12.87
N GLY A 33 -6.36 21.41 12.96
CA GLY A 33 -5.06 22.07 13.06
C GLY A 33 -4.57 22.68 11.75
N ALA A 34 -3.47 23.43 11.85
CA ALA A 34 -2.86 24.12 10.72
C ALA A 34 -2.45 23.17 9.57
N LEU A 35 -1.99 21.95 9.88
CA LEU A 35 -1.60 21.00 8.85
C LEU A 35 -2.82 20.45 8.09
N GLU A 36 -3.93 20.18 8.76
CA GLU A 36 -5.15 19.71 8.08
C GLU A 36 -5.69 20.79 7.12
N ASN A 37 -5.69 22.06 7.54
CA ASN A 37 -6.07 23.17 6.67
C ASN A 37 -5.16 23.25 5.42
N ALA A 38 -3.86 23.05 5.59
CA ALA A 38 -2.91 23.00 4.47
C ALA A 38 -3.18 21.81 3.55
N VAL A 39 -3.52 20.63 4.09
CA VAL A 39 -3.93 19.46 3.29
C VAL A 39 -5.13 19.78 2.42
N TRP A 40 -6.18 20.40 2.96
CA TRP A 40 -7.39 20.69 2.20
C TRP A 40 -7.19 21.78 1.14
N GLN A 41 -6.41 22.82 1.44
CA GLN A 41 -6.01 23.82 0.44
C GLN A 41 -5.23 23.17 -0.72
N HIS A 42 -4.35 22.23 -0.38
CA HIS A 42 -3.51 21.53 -1.34
C HIS A 42 -4.31 20.49 -2.16
N TRP A 43 -5.32 19.86 -1.55
CA TRP A 43 -6.31 19.04 -2.23
C TRP A 43 -7.08 19.85 -3.29
N GLU A 44 -7.63 21.01 -2.93
CA GLU A 44 -8.37 21.83 -3.90
C GLU A 44 -7.48 22.34 -5.03
N LYS A 45 -6.23 22.73 -4.73
CA LYS A 45 -5.30 23.25 -5.72
C LYS A 45 -4.74 22.18 -6.67
N TRP A 46 -4.39 21.00 -6.15
CA TRP A 46 -3.63 20.00 -6.91
C TRP A 46 -4.33 18.65 -7.00
N GLY A 47 -4.88 18.18 -5.88
CA GLY A 47 -5.46 16.84 -5.77
C GLY A 47 -6.73 16.68 -6.61
N LYS A 48 -7.73 17.54 -6.40
CA LYS A 48 -9.02 17.49 -7.09
C LYS A 48 -8.89 17.68 -8.61
N PRO A 49 -8.12 18.65 -9.13
CA PRO A 49 -7.87 18.75 -10.57
C PRO A 49 -7.16 17.52 -11.14
N TYR A 50 -6.23 16.91 -10.40
CA TYR A 50 -5.58 15.67 -10.82
C TYR A 50 -6.56 14.48 -10.84
N LEU A 51 -7.35 14.29 -9.79
CA LEU A 51 -8.35 13.23 -9.76
C LEU A 51 -9.35 13.39 -10.91
N VAL A 52 -10.04 14.53 -10.98
CA VAL A 52 -11.17 14.72 -11.89
C VAL A 52 -10.71 14.88 -13.34
N GLY A 53 -9.77 15.79 -13.60
CA GLY A 53 -9.36 16.13 -14.96
C GLY A 53 -8.43 15.08 -15.57
N GLU A 54 -7.43 14.65 -14.80
CA GLU A 54 -6.35 13.81 -15.32
C GLU A 54 -6.66 12.31 -15.19
N LEU A 55 -6.97 11.82 -13.98
CA LEU A 55 -7.22 10.40 -13.77
C LEU A 55 -8.57 9.96 -14.34
N LEU A 56 -9.68 10.58 -13.91
CA LEU A 56 -11.02 10.15 -14.31
C LEU A 56 -11.39 10.64 -15.71
N GLY A 57 -11.13 11.91 -16.02
CA GLY A 57 -11.46 12.51 -17.31
C GLY A 57 -10.57 12.01 -18.45
N ARG A 58 -9.29 12.37 -18.42
CA ARG A 58 -8.37 12.07 -19.53
C ARG A 58 -8.00 10.59 -19.60
N ARG A 59 -7.46 10.01 -18.54
CA ARG A 59 -6.90 8.65 -18.60
C ARG A 59 -8.00 7.58 -18.62
N LEU A 60 -8.88 7.57 -17.63
CA LEU A 60 -9.91 6.53 -17.53
C LEU A 60 -10.96 6.67 -18.63
N SER A 61 -11.62 7.83 -18.73
CA SER A 61 -12.76 8.02 -19.63
C SER A 61 -12.35 8.17 -21.11
N GLN A 62 -11.41 9.07 -21.43
CA GLN A 62 -11.04 9.32 -22.84
C GLN A 62 -10.08 8.28 -23.41
N GLN A 63 -9.10 7.81 -22.63
CA GLN A 63 -8.09 6.86 -23.11
C GLN A 63 -8.44 5.40 -22.82
N GLY A 64 -9.33 5.13 -21.86
CA GLY A 64 -9.60 3.75 -21.43
C GLY A 64 -8.47 3.15 -20.59
N ASP A 65 -7.66 3.98 -19.93
CA ASP A 65 -6.54 3.57 -19.11
C ASP A 65 -7.00 3.25 -17.68
N SER A 66 -7.25 1.97 -17.40
CA SER A 66 -7.68 1.52 -16.06
C SER A 66 -6.62 1.74 -14.97
N TYR A 67 -5.35 2.00 -15.30
CA TYR A 67 -4.33 2.34 -14.29
C TYR A 67 -4.61 3.67 -13.60
N ALA A 68 -5.46 4.52 -14.16
CA ALA A 68 -5.96 5.69 -13.47
C ALA A 68 -6.67 5.35 -12.15
N LEU A 69 -7.32 4.17 -12.07
CA LEU A 69 -7.97 3.68 -10.85
C LEU A 69 -6.95 3.30 -9.77
N TYR A 70 -5.87 2.62 -10.19
CA TYR A 70 -4.74 2.31 -9.32
C TYR A 70 -4.12 3.59 -8.76
N ASP A 71 -3.83 4.57 -9.63
CA ASP A 71 -3.20 5.83 -9.24
C ASP A 71 -4.12 6.71 -8.35
N ALA A 72 -5.44 6.62 -8.54
CA ALA A 72 -6.41 7.32 -7.71
C ALA A 72 -6.38 6.80 -6.27
N GLU A 73 -6.36 5.48 -6.09
CA GLU A 73 -6.18 4.90 -4.75
C GLU A 73 -4.84 5.31 -4.15
N VAL A 74 -3.73 5.08 -4.87
CA VAL A 74 -2.38 5.35 -4.34
C VAL A 74 -2.26 6.80 -3.87
N SER A 75 -2.80 7.74 -4.63
CA SER A 75 -2.65 9.17 -4.35
C SER A 75 -3.55 9.66 -3.21
N PHE A 76 -4.71 9.05 -3.01
CA PHE A 76 -5.78 9.65 -2.20
C PHE A 76 -6.31 8.79 -1.04
N HIS A 77 -5.81 7.55 -0.85
CA HIS A 77 -6.25 6.72 0.26
C HIS A 77 -5.92 7.35 1.62
N ASN A 78 -4.70 7.84 1.82
CA ASN A 78 -4.32 8.53 3.08
C ASN A 78 -5.16 9.80 3.33
N LEU A 79 -5.52 10.53 2.26
CA LEU A 79 -6.42 11.68 2.36
C LEU A 79 -7.82 11.26 2.83
N LEU A 80 -8.38 10.20 2.26
CA LEU A 80 -9.67 9.64 2.68
C LEU A 80 -9.62 9.15 4.13
N ALA A 81 -8.58 8.39 4.51
CA ALA A 81 -8.41 7.89 5.87
C ALA A 81 -8.33 9.03 6.89
N MET A 82 -7.61 10.12 6.57
CA MET A 82 -7.60 11.33 7.40
C MET A 82 -8.99 11.98 7.48
N ALA A 83 -9.69 12.11 6.35
CA ALA A 83 -11.04 12.68 6.32
C ALA A 83 -12.01 11.90 7.24
N GLN A 84 -11.88 10.57 7.30
CA GLN A 84 -12.67 9.71 8.17
C GLN A 84 -12.27 9.86 9.62
N ARG A 85 -10.97 9.79 9.92
CA ARG A 85 -10.42 9.99 11.27
C ARG A 85 -10.83 11.34 11.86
N CYS A 86 -10.82 12.40 11.04
CA CYS A 86 -11.25 13.74 11.42
C CYS A 86 -12.74 14.03 11.21
N ARG A 87 -13.56 13.02 10.85
CA ARG A 87 -15.02 13.15 10.68
C ARG A 87 -15.45 14.26 9.71
N ARG A 88 -14.75 14.41 8.59
CA ARG A 88 -14.95 15.40 7.54
C ARG A 88 -15.98 14.93 6.50
N GLY A 89 -17.24 14.84 6.93
CA GLY A 89 -18.33 14.30 6.12
C GLY A 89 -18.58 15.06 4.82
N GLU A 90 -18.39 16.38 4.80
CA GLU A 90 -18.55 17.19 3.58
C GLU A 90 -17.47 16.88 2.53
N GLN A 91 -16.22 16.76 2.97
CA GLN A 91 -15.09 16.41 2.11
C GLN A 91 -15.23 14.99 1.56
N GLN A 92 -15.69 14.04 2.40
CA GLN A 92 -16.01 12.68 1.95
C GLN A 92 -17.11 12.69 0.89
N ARG A 93 -18.19 13.47 1.07
CA ARG A 93 -19.25 13.64 0.05
C ARG A 93 -18.72 14.22 -1.26
N ALA A 94 -17.90 15.26 -1.21
CA ALA A 94 -17.31 15.86 -2.41
C ALA A 94 -16.40 14.87 -3.18
N ILE A 95 -15.65 14.03 -2.45
CA ILE A 95 -14.86 12.95 -3.06
C ILE A 95 -15.80 11.92 -3.71
N ALA A 96 -16.87 11.49 -3.01
CA ALA A 96 -17.83 10.52 -3.53
C ALA A 96 -18.53 11.01 -4.81
N GLU A 97 -18.94 12.28 -4.84
CA GLU A 97 -19.53 12.92 -6.02
C GLU A 97 -18.57 12.89 -7.21
N SER A 98 -17.29 13.14 -6.98
CA SER A 98 -16.25 13.08 -8.02
C SER A 98 -16.07 11.66 -8.56
N LEU A 99 -16.09 10.67 -7.66
CA LEU A 99 -15.88 9.26 -8.00
C LEU A 99 -17.11 8.59 -8.60
N ARG A 100 -18.33 9.09 -8.39
CA ARG A 100 -19.57 8.43 -8.89
C ARG A 100 -19.57 8.19 -10.40
N THR A 101 -18.91 9.05 -11.18
CA THR A 101 -18.83 8.94 -12.64
C THR A 101 -18.09 7.70 -13.13
N VAL A 102 -17.28 7.05 -12.28
CA VAL A 102 -16.51 5.86 -12.68
C VAL A 102 -17.39 4.64 -12.95
N PHE A 103 -18.59 4.58 -12.38
CA PHE A 103 -19.50 3.45 -12.57
C PHE A 103 -20.06 3.40 -13.99
N SER A 104 -20.23 4.55 -14.66
CA SER A 104 -20.66 4.58 -16.06
C SER A 104 -19.56 4.16 -17.03
N LEU A 105 -18.33 3.92 -16.55
CA LEU A 105 -17.18 3.48 -17.33
C LEU A 105 -16.93 1.97 -17.21
N LEU A 106 -17.80 1.25 -16.48
CA LEU A 106 -17.81 -0.21 -16.49
C LEU A 106 -18.25 -0.71 -17.87
N GLY A 107 -17.53 -1.71 -18.40
CA GLY A 107 -17.82 -2.32 -19.68
C GLY A 107 -17.75 -3.84 -19.64
N PRO A 108 -18.19 -4.53 -20.70
CA PRO A 108 -18.24 -5.98 -20.75
C PRO A 108 -16.82 -6.57 -20.70
N VAL A 109 -16.65 -7.59 -19.86
CA VAL A 109 -15.42 -8.40 -19.80
C VAL A 109 -15.35 -9.26 -21.06
N PRO A 110 -14.27 -9.21 -21.88
CA PRO A 110 -14.28 -9.89 -23.18
C PRO A 110 -14.46 -11.41 -23.14
N SER A 111 -14.04 -12.08 -22.07
CA SER A 111 -14.27 -13.52 -21.87
C SER A 111 -15.67 -13.86 -21.34
N ARG A 112 -16.40 -12.87 -20.83
CA ARG A 112 -17.73 -13.01 -20.19
C ARG A 112 -18.55 -11.72 -20.42
N PRO A 113 -19.11 -11.52 -21.63
CA PRO A 113 -19.71 -10.25 -22.04
C PRO A 113 -20.89 -9.79 -21.18
N GLU A 114 -21.53 -10.70 -20.46
CA GLU A 114 -22.60 -10.44 -19.49
C GLU A 114 -22.09 -9.82 -18.17
N GLU A 115 -20.80 -9.92 -17.90
CA GLU A 115 -20.16 -9.39 -16.70
C GLU A 115 -19.50 -8.02 -16.99
N LEU A 116 -19.71 -7.05 -16.10
CA LEU A 116 -19.11 -5.72 -16.18
C LEU A 116 -17.86 -5.55 -15.29
N ALA A 117 -16.84 -4.88 -15.82
CA ALA A 117 -15.61 -4.50 -15.12
C ALA A 117 -14.99 -3.22 -15.72
N TRP A 118 -13.99 -2.63 -15.06
CA TRP A 118 -13.13 -1.64 -15.71
C TRP A 118 -12.11 -2.36 -16.59
N VAL A 119 -12.35 -2.33 -17.90
CA VAL A 119 -11.51 -3.00 -18.89
C VAL A 119 -10.49 -1.99 -19.44
N CYS A 120 -9.23 -2.40 -19.51
CA CYS A 120 -8.18 -1.65 -20.19
C CYS A 120 -8.51 -1.54 -21.69
N ARG A 121 -8.81 -0.33 -22.19
CA ARG A 121 -9.14 -0.09 -23.61
C ARG A 121 -8.10 0.75 -24.37
N GLY A 122 -7.18 1.40 -23.67
CA GLY A 122 -6.14 2.19 -24.34
C GLY A 122 -5.31 3.07 -23.40
N GLY A 123 -4.37 3.80 -23.99
CA GLY A 123 -3.39 4.62 -23.28
C GLY A 123 -2.02 3.95 -23.14
N ASP A 124 -1.12 4.60 -22.42
CA ASP A 124 0.29 4.21 -22.36
C ASP A 124 0.51 2.86 -21.64
N LEU A 125 -0.40 2.47 -20.74
CA LEU A 125 -0.30 1.25 -19.93
C LEU A 125 -1.31 0.16 -20.30
N CYS A 126 -2.43 0.51 -20.93
CA CYS A 126 -3.39 -0.46 -21.46
C CYS A 126 -3.13 -0.68 -22.95
N ASN A 127 -2.19 -1.56 -23.28
CA ASN A 127 -1.77 -1.79 -24.67
C ASN A 127 -1.38 -3.25 -24.92
N ARG A 128 -1.19 -3.61 -26.20
CA ARG A 128 -0.85 -4.97 -26.62
C ARG A 128 0.54 -5.41 -26.15
N LYS A 129 1.51 -4.49 -26.05
CA LYS A 129 2.88 -4.78 -25.61
C LYS A 129 2.88 -5.31 -24.17
N LEU A 130 2.03 -4.73 -23.32
CA LEU A 130 1.87 -5.13 -21.91
C LEU A 130 0.85 -6.26 -21.71
N ARG A 131 0.19 -6.72 -22.78
CA ARG A 131 -0.88 -7.75 -22.74
C ARG A 131 -2.04 -7.39 -21.78
N THR A 132 -2.30 -6.10 -21.65
CA THR A 132 -3.37 -5.55 -20.79
C THR A 132 -4.57 -5.07 -21.58
N LEU A 133 -4.41 -4.80 -22.88
CA LEU A 133 -5.52 -4.39 -23.75
C LEU A 133 -6.64 -5.43 -23.76
N ASP A 134 -7.89 -4.96 -23.67
CA ASP A 134 -9.10 -5.77 -23.65
C ASP A 134 -9.12 -6.80 -22.50
N SER A 135 -8.59 -6.41 -21.34
CA SER A 135 -8.66 -7.22 -20.13
C SER A 135 -8.92 -6.35 -18.89
N GLU A 136 -9.51 -6.96 -17.87
CA GLU A 136 -9.53 -6.37 -16.52
C GLU A 136 -8.14 -6.54 -15.91
N VAL A 137 -7.47 -5.41 -15.57
CA VAL A 137 -6.29 -5.46 -14.70
C VAL A 137 -6.81 -5.53 -13.27
N VAL A 138 -6.94 -6.76 -12.75
CA VAL A 138 -7.60 -7.05 -11.47
C VAL A 138 -7.07 -6.20 -10.32
N LEU A 139 -5.76 -5.97 -10.26
CA LEU A 139 -5.14 -5.12 -9.24
C LEU A 139 -5.68 -3.68 -9.26
N ASN A 140 -5.88 -3.10 -10.45
CA ASN A 140 -6.41 -1.75 -10.59
C ASN A 140 -7.85 -1.67 -10.05
N SER A 141 -8.68 -2.67 -10.41
CA SER A 141 -10.05 -2.77 -9.94
C SER A 141 -10.13 -2.95 -8.42
N VAL A 142 -9.47 -3.96 -7.86
CA VAL A 142 -9.61 -4.31 -6.44
C VAL A 142 -9.08 -3.22 -5.51
N GLN A 143 -7.98 -2.59 -5.88
CA GLN A 143 -7.39 -1.50 -5.11
C GLN A 143 -8.31 -0.28 -5.10
N PHE A 144 -8.87 0.09 -6.25
CA PHE A 144 -9.83 1.18 -6.34
C PHE A 144 -11.17 0.85 -5.66
N LEU A 145 -11.62 -0.40 -5.71
CA LEU A 145 -12.79 -0.84 -4.95
C LEU A 145 -12.58 -0.70 -3.45
N ALA A 146 -11.39 -0.98 -2.92
CA ALA A 146 -11.09 -0.75 -1.51
C ALA A 146 -11.28 0.72 -1.11
N LEU A 147 -10.82 1.66 -1.94
CA LEU A 147 -11.07 3.10 -1.76
C LEU A 147 -12.57 3.43 -1.77
N LEU A 148 -13.30 2.91 -2.76
CA LEU A 148 -14.75 3.16 -2.91
C LEU A 148 -15.55 2.58 -1.75
N THR A 149 -15.28 1.34 -1.32
CA THR A 149 -15.98 0.69 -0.21
C THR A 149 -15.71 1.38 1.10
N GLN A 150 -14.45 1.77 1.35
CA GLN A 150 -14.08 2.52 2.54
C GLN A 150 -14.84 3.85 2.60
N LEU A 151 -14.89 4.58 1.48
CA LEU A 151 -15.64 5.83 1.39
C LEU A 151 -17.14 5.61 1.60
N ALA A 152 -17.75 4.69 0.83
CA ALA A 152 -19.19 4.42 0.89
C ALA A 152 -19.65 4.00 2.29
N ARG A 153 -18.82 3.24 3.01
CA ARG A 153 -19.15 2.77 4.37
C ARG A 153 -19.27 3.90 5.40
N ASP A 154 -18.46 4.95 5.28
CA ASP A 154 -18.39 6.05 6.25
C ASP A 154 -19.24 7.26 5.89
N LEU A 155 -19.89 7.23 4.71
CA LEU A 155 -20.93 8.19 4.35
C LEU A 155 -22.21 7.93 5.16
N THR A 156 -22.22 8.37 6.41
CA THR A 156 -23.44 8.49 7.23
C THR A 156 -24.08 9.86 6.98
N SER A 157 -25.36 9.94 6.59
CA SER A 157 -26.05 11.22 6.49
C SER A 157 -27.33 11.28 7.32
N PRO A 158 -27.52 12.32 8.15
CA PRO A 158 -28.83 12.67 8.69
C PRO A 158 -29.74 13.35 7.65
N VAL A 159 -29.18 13.80 6.52
CA VAL A 159 -29.91 14.32 5.36
C VAL A 159 -29.41 13.56 4.13
N GLU A 160 -29.95 12.37 3.89
CA GLU A 160 -29.58 11.56 2.73
C GLU A 160 -29.94 12.31 1.45
N SER A 161 -28.92 12.61 0.63
CA SER A 161 -29.17 13.02 -0.75
C SER A 161 -29.26 11.76 -1.59
N ALA A 162 -30.22 11.71 -2.52
CA ALA A 162 -30.42 10.57 -3.40
C ALA A 162 -29.12 10.17 -4.16
N ALA A 163 -28.22 11.12 -4.42
CA ALA A 163 -26.93 10.88 -5.07
C ALA A 163 -25.94 10.09 -4.21
N ILE A 164 -25.92 10.32 -2.89
CA ILE A 164 -25.04 9.58 -1.97
C ILE A 164 -25.56 8.15 -1.77
N ASP A 165 -26.88 7.98 -1.66
CA ASP A 165 -27.45 6.64 -1.54
C ASP A 165 -27.26 5.82 -2.82
N ASP A 166 -27.40 6.48 -3.98
CA ASP A 166 -27.05 5.91 -5.28
C ASP A 166 -25.58 5.47 -5.34
N PHE A 167 -24.66 6.32 -4.87
CA PHE A 167 -23.24 5.97 -4.78
C PHE A 167 -22.98 4.74 -3.90
N LYS A 168 -23.58 4.67 -2.70
CA LYS A 168 -23.46 3.51 -1.79
C LYS A 168 -23.99 2.23 -2.44
N ARG A 169 -25.19 2.30 -3.05
CA ARG A 169 -25.81 1.17 -3.75
C ARG A 169 -25.00 0.70 -4.94
N GLN A 170 -24.51 1.61 -5.79
CA GLN A 170 -23.67 1.27 -6.93
C GLN A 170 -22.35 0.64 -6.47
N THR A 171 -21.70 1.22 -5.46
CA THR A 171 -20.47 0.66 -4.87
C THR A 171 -20.68 -0.79 -4.43
N ALA A 172 -21.71 -1.05 -3.61
CA ALA A 172 -21.97 -2.39 -3.11
C ALA A 172 -22.29 -3.40 -4.22
N ARG A 173 -23.10 -3.00 -5.21
CA ARG A 173 -23.45 -3.84 -6.38
C ARG A 173 -22.22 -4.22 -7.19
N VAL A 174 -21.37 -3.24 -7.51
CA VAL A 174 -20.15 -3.46 -8.30
C VAL A 174 -19.18 -4.34 -7.52
N VAL A 175 -19.01 -4.11 -6.22
CA VAL A 175 -18.15 -4.93 -5.36
C VAL A 175 -18.62 -6.37 -5.33
N VAL A 176 -19.90 -6.62 -5.05
CA VAL A 176 -20.47 -7.99 -5.04
C VAL A 176 -20.24 -8.68 -6.37
N HIS A 177 -20.45 -7.97 -7.47
CA HIS A 177 -20.26 -8.51 -8.82
C HIS A 177 -18.79 -8.89 -9.07
N HIS A 178 -17.83 -8.02 -8.72
CA HIS A 178 -16.39 -8.31 -8.82
C HIS A 178 -15.97 -9.48 -7.91
N LEU A 179 -16.38 -9.47 -6.64
CA LEU A 179 -16.09 -10.55 -5.70
C LEU A 179 -16.67 -11.90 -6.17
N GLY A 180 -17.85 -11.88 -6.80
CA GLY A 180 -18.46 -13.05 -7.44
C GLY A 180 -17.56 -13.68 -8.51
N ARG A 181 -16.94 -12.86 -9.37
CA ARG A 181 -16.01 -13.34 -10.39
C ARG A 181 -14.71 -13.89 -9.80
N TRP A 182 -14.17 -13.18 -8.81
CA TRP A 182 -12.86 -13.49 -8.22
C TRP A 182 -12.90 -14.68 -7.25
N ASN A 183 -14.08 -15.10 -6.77
CA ASN A 183 -14.24 -16.20 -5.82
C ASN A 183 -14.51 -17.59 -6.45
N SER A 184 -14.25 -17.76 -7.74
CA SER A 184 -14.51 -19.03 -8.45
C SER A 184 -13.97 -20.28 -7.72
N PRO A 185 -14.51 -21.49 -7.96
CA PRO A 185 -13.96 -22.72 -7.39
C PRO A 185 -12.45 -22.90 -7.62
N ALA A 186 -11.95 -22.49 -8.79
CA ALA A 186 -10.53 -22.52 -9.12
C ALA A 186 -9.71 -21.53 -8.26
N ALA A 187 -10.22 -20.30 -8.05
CA ALA A 187 -9.57 -19.31 -7.18
C ALA A 187 -9.50 -19.80 -5.73
N ARG A 188 -10.59 -20.35 -5.20
CA ARG A 188 -10.62 -20.93 -3.84
C ARG A 188 -9.72 -22.16 -3.71
N SER A 189 -9.64 -23.00 -4.73
CA SER A 189 -8.67 -24.11 -4.78
C SER A 189 -7.23 -23.60 -4.77
N SER A 190 -6.93 -22.54 -5.52
CA SER A 190 -5.62 -21.88 -5.53
C SER A 190 -5.26 -21.32 -4.15
N LEU A 191 -6.19 -20.65 -3.46
CA LEU A 191 -5.99 -20.17 -2.10
C LEU A 191 -5.67 -21.31 -1.12
N ARG A 192 -6.44 -22.41 -1.15
CA ARG A 192 -6.15 -23.58 -0.29
C ARG A 192 -4.74 -24.16 -0.53
N LYS A 193 -4.30 -24.21 -1.79
CA LYS A 193 -2.92 -24.63 -2.12
C LYS A 193 -1.89 -23.66 -1.56
N ARG A 194 -2.11 -22.35 -1.70
CA ARG A 194 -1.22 -21.32 -1.15
C ARG A 194 -1.15 -21.37 0.37
N ILE A 195 -2.29 -21.54 1.06
CA ILE A 195 -2.36 -21.72 2.52
C ILE A 195 -1.52 -22.91 2.99
N ALA A 196 -1.59 -24.04 2.28
CA ALA A 196 -0.82 -25.24 2.62
C ALA A 196 0.67 -25.17 2.26
N ALA A 197 1.07 -24.24 1.38
CA ALA A 197 2.45 -24.14 0.90
C ALA A 197 3.39 -23.57 1.97
N THR A 198 4.63 -24.03 1.94
CA THR A 198 5.74 -23.59 2.79
C THR A 198 6.80 -22.87 1.94
N VAL A 199 7.77 -22.21 2.60
CA VAL A 199 8.92 -21.60 1.91
C VAL A 199 9.69 -22.64 1.07
N GLY A 200 9.74 -23.90 1.52
CA GLY A 200 10.40 -25.00 0.82
C GLY A 200 9.78 -25.34 -0.53
N ASP A 201 8.52 -24.96 -0.77
CA ASP A 201 7.79 -25.20 -2.02
C ASP A 201 8.12 -24.17 -3.11
N VAL A 202 8.80 -23.07 -2.77
CA VAL A 202 9.25 -22.05 -3.73
C VAL A 202 10.46 -22.58 -4.50
N LYS A 203 10.23 -23.02 -5.75
CA LYS A 203 11.26 -23.65 -6.60
C LYS A 203 11.88 -22.71 -7.63
N ASP A 204 11.18 -21.66 -8.01
CA ASP A 204 11.56 -20.77 -9.11
C ASP A 204 11.24 -19.30 -8.77
N ALA A 205 11.34 -18.42 -9.77
CA ALA A 205 11.04 -17.00 -9.65
C ALA A 205 9.54 -16.67 -9.79
N SER A 206 8.66 -17.67 -9.72
CA SER A 206 7.21 -17.49 -9.85
C SER A 206 6.59 -16.90 -8.60
N SER A 207 5.54 -16.09 -8.77
CA SER A 207 4.74 -15.51 -7.69
C SER A 207 3.53 -16.34 -7.28
N LEU A 208 3.37 -17.55 -7.83
CA LEU A 208 2.17 -18.40 -7.63
C LEU A 208 1.85 -18.73 -6.17
N LEU A 209 2.85 -18.70 -5.28
CA LEU A 209 2.71 -19.08 -3.86
C LEU A 209 2.67 -17.88 -2.90
N PHE A 210 2.90 -16.66 -3.37
CA PHE A 210 2.97 -15.46 -2.52
C PHE A 210 1.61 -15.16 -1.93
N LEU A 211 1.53 -14.40 -0.84
CA LEU A 211 0.43 -13.47 -0.59
C LEU A 211 0.61 -12.29 -1.54
N THR A 212 -0.43 -11.81 -2.22
CA THR A 212 -0.31 -10.75 -3.22
C THR A 212 -1.09 -9.50 -2.83
N ASP A 213 -0.77 -8.38 -3.50
CA ASP A 213 -1.54 -7.13 -3.39
C ASP A 213 -3.04 -7.35 -3.65
N ILE A 214 -3.40 -8.26 -4.57
CA ILE A 214 -4.80 -8.55 -4.90
C ILE A 214 -5.51 -9.17 -3.71
N ASP A 215 -4.87 -10.10 -3.00
CA ASP A 215 -5.47 -10.74 -1.82
C ASP A 215 -5.66 -9.73 -0.70
N LEU A 216 -4.64 -8.92 -0.42
CA LEU A 216 -4.67 -7.85 0.58
C LEU A 216 -5.83 -6.89 0.33
N TRP A 217 -5.97 -6.37 -0.88
CA TRP A 217 -7.07 -5.47 -1.19
C TRP A 217 -8.43 -6.16 -1.20
N THR A 218 -8.50 -7.43 -1.60
CA THR A 218 -9.75 -8.20 -1.52
C THR A 218 -10.21 -8.34 -0.07
N ILE A 219 -9.28 -8.52 0.88
CA ILE A 219 -9.58 -8.53 2.33
C ILE A 219 -10.17 -7.20 2.78
N ALA A 220 -9.57 -6.06 2.40
CA ALA A 220 -10.11 -4.75 2.74
C ALA A 220 -11.53 -4.54 2.17
N VAL A 221 -11.75 -4.94 0.91
CA VAL A 221 -13.07 -4.88 0.25
C VAL A 221 -14.11 -5.72 1.00
N TYR A 222 -13.77 -6.95 1.42
CA TYR A 222 -14.68 -7.76 2.25
C TYR A 222 -14.99 -7.12 3.60
N ALA A 223 -13.99 -6.52 4.24
CA ALA A 223 -14.14 -5.86 5.53
C ALA A 223 -15.05 -4.63 5.44
N ASP A 224 -14.81 -3.73 4.49
CA ASP A 224 -15.63 -2.54 4.34
C ASP A 224 -17.03 -2.85 3.78
N LEU A 225 -17.18 -3.82 2.87
CA LEU A 225 -18.50 -4.29 2.46
C LEU A 225 -19.30 -4.85 3.64
N ALA A 226 -18.68 -5.62 4.54
CA ALA A 226 -19.34 -6.06 5.76
C ALA A 226 -19.82 -4.87 6.58
N GLY A 227 -18.97 -3.84 6.73
CA GLY A 227 -19.31 -2.60 7.42
C GLY A 227 -20.52 -1.89 6.81
N MET A 228 -20.59 -1.81 5.48
CA MET A 228 -21.74 -1.26 4.75
C MET A 228 -23.01 -2.05 5.06
N LEU A 229 -22.96 -3.38 4.94
CA LEU A 229 -24.13 -4.25 5.13
C LEU A 229 -24.61 -4.31 6.58
N GLN A 230 -23.69 -4.19 7.56
CA GLN A 230 -24.06 -4.11 8.97
C GLN A 230 -24.75 -2.77 9.29
N ARG A 231 -24.31 -1.66 8.70
CA ARG A 231 -24.89 -0.33 8.92
C ARG A 231 -26.20 -0.11 8.17
N GLU A 232 -26.33 -0.69 6.97
CA GLU A 232 -27.48 -0.53 6.09
C GLU A 232 -28.04 -1.90 5.68
N PRO A 233 -28.82 -2.59 6.54
CA PRO A 233 -29.37 -3.90 6.22
C PRO A 233 -30.22 -3.93 4.94
N GLN A 234 -30.89 -2.82 4.59
CA GLN A 234 -31.64 -2.69 3.34
C GLN A 234 -30.76 -2.84 2.10
N LEU A 235 -29.50 -2.42 2.16
CA LEU A 235 -28.55 -2.62 1.07
C LEU A 235 -28.31 -4.12 0.82
N GLY A 236 -28.29 -4.94 1.87
CA GLY A 236 -28.22 -6.40 1.75
C GLY A 236 -29.43 -6.99 1.03
N HIS A 237 -30.63 -6.48 1.31
CA HIS A 237 -31.85 -6.86 0.59
C HIS A 237 -31.81 -6.44 -0.88
N ASP A 238 -31.34 -5.21 -1.18
CA ASP A 238 -31.26 -4.67 -2.53
C ASP A 238 -30.24 -5.41 -3.42
N LEU A 239 -29.24 -6.06 -2.81
CA LEU A 239 -28.26 -6.89 -3.52
C LEU A 239 -28.81 -8.28 -3.90
N ALA A 240 -29.92 -8.70 -3.30
CA ALA A 240 -30.60 -9.98 -3.56
C ALA A 240 -29.65 -11.19 -3.57
N LEU A 241 -28.68 -11.22 -2.65
CA LEU A 241 -27.71 -12.30 -2.56
C LEU A 241 -28.39 -13.62 -2.19
N THR A 242 -28.22 -14.64 -3.03
CA THR A 242 -28.68 -16.00 -2.72
C THR A 242 -27.87 -16.60 -1.58
N THR A 243 -28.42 -17.58 -0.86
CA THR A 243 -27.71 -18.36 0.17
C THR A 243 -26.40 -18.95 -0.37
N THR A 244 -26.40 -19.42 -1.61
CA THR A 244 -25.21 -19.96 -2.28
C THR A 244 -24.14 -18.90 -2.52
N GLN A 245 -24.53 -17.71 -2.98
CA GLN A 245 -23.59 -16.59 -3.16
C GLN A 245 -23.01 -16.13 -1.82
N LEU A 246 -23.83 -16.01 -0.78
CA LEU A 246 -23.39 -15.66 0.57
C LEU A 246 -22.38 -16.68 1.11
N ALA A 247 -22.67 -17.98 0.99
CA ALA A 247 -21.75 -19.03 1.39
C ALA A 247 -20.42 -18.96 0.62
N ALA A 248 -20.46 -18.68 -0.68
CA ALA A 248 -19.27 -18.57 -1.51
C ALA A 248 -18.40 -17.35 -1.15
N LEU A 249 -19.04 -16.21 -0.90
CA LEU A 249 -18.38 -14.98 -0.46
C LEU A 249 -17.75 -15.16 0.92
N ARG A 250 -18.48 -15.76 1.87
CA ARG A 250 -17.97 -16.12 3.20
C ARG A 250 -16.73 -17.01 3.10
N GLU A 251 -16.82 -18.11 2.36
CA GLU A 251 -15.71 -19.05 2.23
C GLU A 251 -14.47 -18.37 1.64
N HIS A 252 -14.65 -17.49 0.65
CA HIS A 252 -13.55 -16.75 0.06
C HIS A 252 -12.89 -15.79 1.06
N ALA A 253 -13.69 -15.03 1.82
CA ALA A 253 -13.19 -14.15 2.87
C ALA A 253 -12.42 -14.95 3.95
N GLU A 254 -12.95 -16.10 4.36
CA GLU A 254 -12.28 -17.00 5.31
C GLU A 254 -10.93 -17.50 4.78
N LEU A 255 -10.86 -17.95 3.53
CA LEU A 255 -9.61 -18.42 2.91
C LEU A 255 -8.55 -17.31 2.77
N LEU A 256 -8.97 -16.09 2.45
CA LEU A 256 -8.05 -14.95 2.37
C LEU A 256 -7.46 -14.60 3.75
N LEU A 257 -8.28 -14.62 4.80
CA LEU A 257 -7.83 -14.41 6.17
C LEU A 257 -6.94 -15.55 6.66
N ASP A 258 -7.28 -16.80 6.34
CA ASP A 258 -6.43 -17.95 6.64
C ASP A 258 -5.07 -17.81 5.94
N LEU A 259 -5.05 -17.39 4.67
CA LEU A 259 -3.79 -17.10 3.96
C LEU A 259 -2.99 -16.00 4.66
N LEU A 260 -3.59 -14.86 4.98
CA LEU A 260 -2.92 -13.78 5.71
C LEU A 260 -2.31 -14.28 7.03
N ASN A 261 -3.07 -15.07 7.79
CA ASN A 261 -2.63 -15.58 9.09
C ASN A 261 -1.45 -16.56 8.96
N VAL A 262 -1.53 -17.55 8.06
CA VAL A 262 -0.41 -18.51 7.87
C VAL A 262 0.83 -17.87 7.26
N ARG A 263 0.67 -16.71 6.60
CA ARG A 263 1.77 -15.92 6.05
C ARG A 263 2.33 -14.88 7.03
N THR A 264 1.68 -14.66 8.18
CA THR A 264 2.18 -13.75 9.20
C THR A 264 3.06 -14.52 10.18
N LEU A 265 4.38 -14.40 10.03
CA LEU A 265 5.32 -14.95 11.00
C LEU A 265 5.44 -14.02 12.19
N LYS A 266 5.24 -14.55 13.40
CA LYS A 266 5.49 -13.82 14.64
C LYS A 266 6.82 -14.26 15.26
N THR A 267 7.58 -13.28 15.71
CA THR A 267 8.82 -13.49 16.49
C THR A 267 8.79 -12.61 17.72
N THR A 268 9.72 -12.80 18.64
CA THR A 268 9.83 -11.95 19.82
C THR A 268 11.20 -11.29 19.90
N ARG A 269 11.23 -10.06 20.45
CA ARG A 269 12.45 -9.27 20.62
C ARG A 269 12.41 -8.52 21.95
N GLN A 270 13.55 -8.46 22.62
CA GLN A 270 13.74 -7.63 23.81
C GLN A 270 13.92 -6.17 23.38
N VAL A 271 13.16 -5.24 23.98
CA VAL A 271 13.23 -3.80 23.64
C VAL A 271 14.63 -3.23 23.93
N ASP A 272 15.22 -3.64 25.04
CA ASP A 272 16.59 -3.36 25.44
C ASP A 272 17.10 -4.47 26.39
N SER A 273 18.28 -4.30 26.99
CA SER A 273 18.89 -5.31 27.88
C SER A 273 18.06 -5.69 29.13
N ARG A 274 17.07 -4.89 29.50
CA ARG A 274 16.19 -5.06 30.68
C ARG A 274 14.70 -4.81 30.39
N GLY A 275 14.36 -4.42 29.17
CA GLY A 275 13.00 -4.13 28.74
C GLY A 275 12.13 -5.37 28.63
N PRO A 276 10.82 -5.21 28.39
CA PRO A 276 9.93 -6.32 28.13
C PRO A 276 10.24 -6.99 26.78
N GLU A 277 9.88 -8.26 26.68
CA GLU A 277 9.78 -8.92 25.39
C GLU A 277 8.55 -8.41 24.63
N VAL A 278 8.73 -8.04 23.38
CA VAL A 278 7.64 -7.60 22.49
C VAL A 278 7.52 -8.53 21.29
N SER A 279 6.30 -8.71 20.80
CA SER A 279 6.05 -9.44 19.55
C SER A 279 6.37 -8.55 18.35
N LEU A 280 7.06 -9.13 17.37
CA LEU A 280 7.22 -8.62 16.02
C LEU A 280 6.44 -9.50 15.05
N ALA A 281 6.06 -8.96 13.90
CA ALA A 281 5.39 -9.72 12.85
C ALA A 281 5.88 -9.33 11.46
N GLU A 282 5.96 -10.30 10.56
CA GLU A 282 6.37 -10.11 9.17
C GLU A 282 5.48 -10.95 8.24
N LEU A 283 5.08 -10.37 7.11
CA LEU A 283 4.33 -11.09 6.08
C LEU A 283 5.28 -11.81 5.12
N ASP A 284 4.93 -13.06 4.81
CA ASP A 284 5.45 -13.80 3.66
C ASP A 284 6.98 -14.01 3.73
N ARG A 285 7.54 -14.01 4.95
CA ARG A 285 8.98 -14.14 5.19
C ARG A 285 9.55 -15.34 4.45
N GLY A 286 10.52 -15.08 3.57
CA GLY A 286 11.21 -16.09 2.79
C GLY A 286 10.42 -16.65 1.60
N PHE A 287 9.18 -16.24 1.33
CA PHE A 287 8.50 -16.66 0.08
C PHE A 287 9.09 -15.99 -1.16
N TRP A 288 9.75 -14.84 -0.99
CA TRP A 288 10.17 -13.97 -2.09
C TRP A 288 11.64 -14.16 -2.51
N TRP A 289 12.39 -15.04 -1.84
CA TRP A 289 13.85 -15.16 -1.98
C TRP A 289 14.37 -15.52 -3.38
N ARG A 290 13.54 -16.17 -4.21
CA ARG A 290 13.86 -16.48 -5.62
C ARG A 290 13.23 -15.51 -6.61
N TYR A 291 12.41 -14.56 -6.15
CA TYR A 291 11.70 -13.65 -7.03
C TYR A 291 12.68 -12.76 -7.79
N ARG A 292 12.42 -12.53 -9.08
CA ARG A 292 13.36 -11.85 -9.98
C ARG A 292 13.72 -10.44 -9.50
N ASP A 293 12.77 -9.73 -8.88
CA ASP A 293 12.98 -8.37 -8.37
C ASP A 293 13.89 -8.34 -7.13
N HIS A 294 14.04 -9.47 -6.44
CA HIS A 294 14.76 -9.60 -5.16
C HIS A 294 16.15 -10.25 -5.32
N ARG A 295 16.56 -10.57 -6.55
CA ARG A 295 17.85 -11.24 -6.83
C ARG A 295 19.09 -10.45 -6.35
N TYR A 296 18.93 -9.16 -6.06
CA TYR A 296 19.97 -8.29 -5.49
C TYR A 296 19.71 -7.88 -4.03
N ALA A 297 18.75 -8.51 -3.33
CA ALA A 297 18.41 -8.17 -1.95
C ALA A 297 19.59 -8.34 -0.97
N GLY A 298 20.55 -9.23 -1.28
CA GLY A 298 21.77 -9.42 -0.48
C GLY A 298 22.92 -8.49 -0.85
N TYR A 299 22.78 -7.67 -1.90
CA TYR A 299 23.82 -6.75 -2.35
C TYR A 299 23.59 -5.37 -1.76
N SER A 300 24.39 -4.97 -0.76
CA SER A 300 24.22 -3.74 0.03
C SER A 300 25.18 -2.60 -0.33
N ARG A 301 25.96 -2.76 -1.40
CA ARG A 301 26.89 -1.71 -1.84
C ARG A 301 26.15 -0.56 -2.51
N ARG A 302 26.77 0.62 -2.54
CA ARG A 302 26.18 1.84 -3.13
C ARG A 302 26.21 1.83 -4.65
N GLU A 303 27.17 1.14 -5.26
CA GLU A 303 27.32 1.09 -6.71
C GLU A 303 26.20 0.23 -7.33
N PRO A 304 25.56 0.68 -8.42
CA PRO A 304 24.47 -0.07 -9.02
C PRO A 304 24.97 -1.40 -9.62
N PRO A 305 24.27 -2.52 -9.40
CA PRO A 305 24.59 -3.79 -10.05
C PRO A 305 24.44 -3.75 -11.58
N VAL A 306 23.66 -2.78 -12.07
CA VAL A 306 23.35 -2.57 -13.48
C VAL A 306 23.40 -1.09 -13.77
N ARG A 307 24.05 -0.68 -14.85
CA ARG A 307 24.08 0.72 -15.32
C ARG A 307 23.24 0.91 -16.57
N CYS A 308 22.62 2.08 -16.65
CA CYS A 308 21.96 2.53 -17.87
C CYS A 308 22.92 3.39 -18.68
N VAL A 309 23.48 2.80 -19.74
CA VAL A 309 24.44 3.47 -20.63
C VAL A 309 23.79 3.77 -21.98
N ALA A 310 24.28 4.79 -22.69
CA ALA A 310 23.82 5.06 -24.04
C ALA A 310 24.06 3.83 -24.94
N ASP A 311 23.07 3.51 -25.77
CA ASP A 311 23.25 2.49 -26.79
C ASP A 311 24.24 3.03 -27.86
N PRO A 312 25.35 2.31 -28.15
CA PRO A 312 26.32 2.76 -29.15
C PRO A 312 25.73 2.81 -30.57
N ASP A 313 24.72 2.00 -30.86
CA ASP A 313 24.07 1.91 -32.17
C ASP A 313 22.91 2.92 -32.31
N ASP A 314 22.30 3.32 -31.19
CA ASP A 314 21.28 4.37 -31.12
C ASP A 314 21.40 5.21 -29.84
N PRO A 315 22.14 6.34 -29.86
CA PRO A 315 22.34 7.18 -28.68
C PRO A 315 21.05 7.76 -28.07
N SER A 316 19.91 7.70 -28.78
CA SER A 316 18.60 8.09 -28.23
C SER A 316 18.02 7.04 -27.27
N GLN A 317 18.59 5.84 -27.25
CA GLN A 317 18.20 4.73 -26.38
C GLN A 317 19.26 4.47 -25.31
N GLN A 318 18.79 3.84 -24.23
CA GLN A 318 19.66 3.36 -23.16
C GLN A 318 19.67 1.85 -23.18
N ARG A 319 20.87 1.27 -23.18
CA ARG A 319 21.07 -0.15 -22.97
C ARG A 319 21.51 -0.44 -21.53
N MET A 320 21.22 -1.65 -21.12
CA MET A 320 21.60 -2.17 -19.82
C MET A 320 23.02 -2.74 -19.86
N GLU A 321 23.89 -2.26 -18.99
CA GLU A 321 25.20 -2.86 -18.72
C GLU A 321 25.17 -3.58 -17.37
N VAL A 322 25.42 -4.88 -17.34
CA VAL A 322 25.51 -5.66 -16.09
C VAL A 322 26.90 -5.48 -15.50
N VAL A 323 26.98 -4.89 -14.30
CA VAL A 323 28.22 -4.67 -13.54
C VAL A 323 28.45 -5.78 -12.53
N VAL A 324 27.36 -6.29 -11.93
CA VAL A 324 27.39 -7.40 -10.97
C VAL A 324 26.40 -8.46 -11.43
N GLU A 325 26.91 -9.64 -11.75
CA GLU A 325 26.09 -10.78 -12.14
C GLU A 325 25.19 -11.22 -10.99
N ALA A 326 23.89 -11.38 -11.25
CA ALA A 326 22.92 -11.75 -10.22
C ALA A 326 23.27 -13.08 -9.52
N ALA A 327 23.86 -14.04 -10.24
CA ALA A 327 24.29 -15.32 -9.70
C ALA A 327 25.45 -15.20 -8.68
N SER A 328 26.17 -14.08 -8.67
CA SER A 328 27.25 -13.82 -7.71
C SER A 328 26.76 -13.18 -6.41
N VAL A 329 25.50 -12.74 -6.36
CA VAL A 329 24.91 -12.12 -5.18
C VAL A 329 24.28 -13.20 -4.30
N PRO A 330 24.64 -13.28 -3.00
CA PRO A 330 24.00 -14.20 -2.08
C PRO A 330 22.49 -13.97 -2.02
N LEU A 331 21.73 -15.05 -2.21
CA LEU A 331 20.29 -15.02 -1.98
C LEU A 331 20.00 -14.83 -0.50
N VAL A 332 18.99 -14.03 -0.18
CA VAL A 332 18.56 -13.78 1.19
C VAL A 332 17.34 -14.66 1.46
N ALA A 333 17.56 -15.77 2.16
CA ALA A 333 16.58 -16.84 2.30
C ALA A 333 15.28 -16.41 2.99
N ASP A 334 15.34 -15.38 3.81
CA ASP A 334 14.22 -14.89 4.61
C ASP A 334 13.69 -13.53 4.13
N VAL A 335 14.06 -13.07 2.93
CA VAL A 335 13.50 -11.82 2.38
C VAL A 335 11.99 -11.96 2.19
N GLY A 336 11.25 -11.03 2.77
CA GLY A 336 9.82 -10.89 2.60
C GLY A 336 9.47 -9.77 1.61
N TRP A 337 8.36 -9.11 1.89
CA TRP A 337 7.85 -7.98 1.11
C TRP A 337 8.81 -6.80 1.10
N ASP A 338 8.87 -6.06 -0.01
CA ASP A 338 9.44 -4.71 0.00
C ASP A 338 8.48 -3.71 0.67
N ILE A 339 9.03 -2.65 1.27
CA ILE A 339 8.24 -1.68 2.04
C ILE A 339 7.30 -0.84 1.17
N SER A 340 7.53 -0.78 -0.15
CA SER A 340 6.66 -0.05 -1.08
C SER A 340 5.39 -0.83 -1.41
N HIS A 341 5.41 -2.16 -1.37
CA HIS A 341 4.21 -2.99 -1.50
C HIS A 341 3.55 -3.24 -0.14
N ALA A 342 4.35 -3.43 0.91
CA ALA A 342 3.85 -3.66 2.26
C ALA A 342 3.02 -2.49 2.82
N ARG A 343 3.09 -1.29 2.21
CA ARG A 343 2.25 -0.15 2.59
C ARG A 343 0.75 -0.44 2.55
N ARG A 344 0.31 -1.38 1.70
CA ARG A 344 -1.09 -1.83 1.61
C ARG A 344 -1.59 -2.43 2.92
N VAL A 345 -0.70 -3.05 3.68
CA VAL A 345 -1.00 -3.67 4.97
C VAL A 345 -1.55 -2.65 5.95
N VAL A 346 -1.09 -1.39 5.90
CA VAL A 346 -1.61 -0.30 6.73
C VAL A 346 -3.12 -0.16 6.57
N HIS A 347 -3.57 -0.02 5.32
CA HIS A 347 -4.99 0.18 4.99
C HIS A 347 -5.84 -1.07 5.23
N VAL A 348 -5.30 -2.25 4.90
CA VAL A 348 -6.02 -3.52 5.08
C VAL A 348 -6.25 -3.82 6.56
N LEU A 349 -5.24 -3.64 7.41
CA LEU A 349 -5.40 -3.86 8.84
C LEU A 349 -6.31 -2.82 9.48
N GLU A 350 -6.27 -1.58 9.01
CA GLU A 350 -7.24 -0.56 9.44
C GLU A 350 -8.68 -1.00 9.09
N ALA A 351 -8.92 -1.46 7.86
CA ALA A 351 -10.23 -1.96 7.44
C ALA A 351 -10.69 -3.15 8.29
N LEU A 352 -9.79 -4.09 8.60
CA LEU A 352 -10.07 -5.25 9.46
C LEU A 352 -10.43 -4.85 10.90
N LEU A 353 -9.64 -3.99 11.53
CA LEU A 353 -9.90 -3.51 12.89
C LEU A 353 -11.24 -2.75 12.95
N ARG A 354 -11.44 -1.83 12.01
CA ARG A 354 -12.60 -0.94 11.95
C ARG A 354 -13.91 -1.67 11.62
N ASN A 355 -13.85 -2.85 10.99
CA ASN A 355 -15.02 -3.66 10.61
C ASN A 355 -15.04 -5.05 11.27
N ARG A 356 -14.26 -5.28 12.34
CA ARG A 356 -14.14 -6.58 13.00
C ARG A 356 -15.49 -7.19 13.40
N SER A 357 -16.36 -6.37 14.01
CA SER A 357 -17.73 -6.78 14.37
C SER A 357 -18.54 -7.14 13.13
N ALA A 358 -18.49 -6.29 12.09
CA ALA A 358 -19.22 -6.51 10.85
C ALA A 358 -18.81 -7.79 10.13
N LEU A 359 -17.52 -8.11 10.05
CA LEU A 359 -17.02 -9.37 9.49
C LEU A 359 -17.59 -10.60 10.22
N THR A 360 -17.73 -10.50 11.54
CA THR A 360 -18.30 -11.57 12.36
C THR A 360 -19.81 -11.70 12.13
N THR A 361 -20.54 -10.57 12.11
CA THR A 361 -22.00 -10.56 11.94
C THR A 361 -22.45 -10.89 10.52
N VAL A 362 -21.84 -10.29 9.51
CA VAL A 362 -22.29 -10.37 8.11
C VAL A 362 -21.75 -11.62 7.43
N TRP A 363 -20.46 -11.93 7.62
CA TRP A 363 -19.83 -13.09 6.98
C TRP A 363 -19.74 -14.31 7.90
N GLY A 364 -20.00 -14.21 9.20
CA GLY A 364 -19.85 -15.34 10.11
C GLY A 364 -18.38 -15.77 10.31
N VAL A 365 -17.43 -14.89 9.99
CA VAL A 365 -16.00 -15.15 10.19
C VAL A 365 -15.71 -15.18 11.69
N SER A 366 -15.00 -16.20 12.17
CA SER A 366 -14.58 -16.26 13.57
C SER A 366 -13.68 -15.08 13.92
N ALA A 367 -13.96 -14.40 15.03
CA ALA A 367 -13.13 -13.29 15.51
C ALA A 367 -11.64 -13.69 15.67
N ALA A 368 -11.34 -14.95 16.01
CA ALA A 368 -9.97 -15.44 16.15
C ALA A 368 -9.19 -15.46 14.81
N ARG A 369 -9.87 -15.48 13.66
CA ARG A 369 -9.23 -15.40 12.33
C ARG A 369 -8.96 -13.97 11.87
N ILE A 370 -9.57 -12.98 12.51
CA ILE A 370 -9.40 -11.58 12.13
C ILE A 370 -8.20 -11.04 12.94
N PRO A 371 -7.15 -10.50 12.28
CA PRO A 371 -6.08 -9.80 12.97
C PRO A 371 -6.62 -8.75 13.98
N GLY A 372 -6.12 -8.82 15.20
CA GLY A 372 -6.44 -7.89 16.29
C GLY A 372 -5.43 -6.75 16.41
N THR A 373 -5.66 -5.85 17.35
CA THR A 373 -4.79 -4.68 17.57
C THR A 373 -3.33 -5.06 17.82
N GLU A 374 -3.09 -6.16 18.55
CA GLU A 374 -1.73 -6.62 18.83
C GLU A 374 -1.01 -7.16 17.59
N ASP A 375 -1.74 -7.74 16.62
CA ASP A 375 -1.14 -8.16 15.34
C ASP A 375 -0.64 -6.94 14.55
N VAL A 376 -1.42 -5.85 14.55
CA VAL A 376 -1.03 -4.59 13.92
C VAL A 376 0.15 -3.95 14.66
N ALA A 377 0.13 -3.98 16.00
CA ALA A 377 1.22 -3.46 16.82
C ALA A 377 2.51 -4.26 16.58
N ALA A 378 2.45 -5.58 16.40
CA ALA A 378 3.60 -6.40 16.07
C ALA A 378 4.22 -6.06 14.71
N LEU A 379 3.40 -5.74 13.70
CA LEU A 379 3.88 -5.25 12.40
C LEU A 379 4.50 -3.84 12.52
N ALA A 380 3.87 -2.94 13.26
CA ALA A 380 4.43 -1.61 13.52
C ALA A 380 5.79 -1.70 14.25
N ARG A 381 5.92 -2.62 15.20
CA ARG A 381 7.18 -2.90 15.90
C ARG A 381 8.23 -3.51 14.98
N GLN A 382 7.88 -4.42 14.07
CA GLN A 382 8.79 -4.92 13.04
C GLN A 382 9.39 -3.75 12.24
N PHE A 383 8.55 -2.78 11.86
CA PHE A 383 9.00 -1.58 11.18
C PHE A 383 9.99 -0.76 12.03
N ARG A 384 9.70 -0.58 13.31
CA ARG A 384 10.62 0.07 14.26
C ARG A 384 11.94 -0.68 14.39
N PHE A 385 11.92 -1.99 14.62
CA PHE A 385 13.09 -2.74 15.08
C PHE A 385 14.00 -3.26 13.97
N GLU A 386 13.44 -3.56 12.79
CA GLU A 386 14.19 -4.15 11.68
C GLU A 386 14.27 -3.23 10.46
N VAL A 387 13.25 -2.41 10.20
CA VAL A 387 13.20 -1.59 8.96
C VAL A 387 13.86 -0.23 9.15
N TRP A 388 13.60 0.47 10.26
CA TRP A 388 14.19 1.78 10.53
C TRP A 388 15.67 1.69 10.93
N ASN A 389 16.50 2.59 10.41
CA ASN A 389 17.94 2.69 10.70
C ASN A 389 18.30 3.17 12.12
N GLN A 390 17.33 3.39 13.00
CA GLN A 390 17.51 3.92 14.37
C GLN A 390 18.09 5.34 14.44
N ASP A 391 18.09 6.08 13.33
CA ASP A 391 18.51 7.49 13.29
C ASP A 391 17.26 8.37 13.21
N VAL A 392 16.98 9.13 14.28
CA VAL A 392 15.83 10.04 14.32
C VAL A 392 16.09 11.26 13.45
N ASP A 393 17.33 11.75 13.36
CA ASP A 393 17.68 12.96 12.63
C ASP A 393 17.68 12.77 11.12
N ARG A 394 18.07 11.57 10.69
CA ARG A 394 18.16 11.13 9.29
C ARG A 394 17.48 9.77 9.14
N PRO A 395 16.14 9.72 9.31
CA PRO A 395 15.44 8.46 9.26
C PRO A 395 15.53 7.88 7.87
N LEU A 396 15.98 6.63 7.78
CA LEU A 396 16.03 5.83 6.57
C LEU A 396 15.43 4.46 6.86
N PHE A 397 14.88 3.85 5.80
CA PHE A 397 14.13 2.61 5.92
C PHE A 397 14.67 1.56 4.96
N ALA A 398 14.95 0.38 5.48
CA ALA A 398 15.39 -0.76 4.69
C ALA A 398 14.39 -1.04 3.56
N ASN A 399 14.88 -1.48 2.41
CA ASN A 399 14.00 -1.74 1.26
C ASN A 399 13.00 -2.87 1.52
N TYR A 400 13.34 -3.83 2.39
CA TYR A 400 12.52 -4.99 2.69
C TYR A 400 12.03 -4.98 4.14
N TYR A 401 10.81 -5.48 4.36
CA TYR A 401 10.13 -5.48 5.64
C TYR A 401 10.83 -6.37 6.70
N SER A 402 11.63 -7.34 6.25
CA SER A 402 12.54 -8.14 7.10
C SER A 402 13.72 -7.35 7.68
N GLY A 403 13.93 -6.09 7.26
CA GLY A 403 15.11 -5.28 7.58
C GLY A 403 16.29 -5.49 6.61
N VAL A 404 16.15 -6.41 5.67
CA VAL A 404 17.12 -6.58 4.57
C VAL A 404 17.17 -5.29 3.76
N ASN A 405 18.37 -4.86 3.40
CA ASN A 405 18.58 -3.55 2.78
C ASN A 405 19.54 -3.58 1.59
N GLY A 406 19.41 -4.58 0.72
CA GLY A 406 20.07 -4.58 -0.58
C GLY A 406 19.25 -3.92 -1.67
N TRP A 407 19.75 -4.00 -2.90
CA TRP A 407 19.08 -3.43 -4.07
C TRP A 407 17.76 -4.14 -4.39
N TYR A 408 16.81 -3.38 -4.93
CA TYR A 408 15.48 -3.85 -5.32
C TYR A 408 15.14 -3.46 -6.76
N ARG A 409 14.43 -4.31 -7.49
CA ARG A 409 13.97 -4.05 -8.88
C ARG A 409 15.08 -3.63 -9.84
N VAL A 410 16.26 -4.23 -9.68
CA VAL A 410 17.39 -4.02 -10.59
C VAL A 410 17.03 -4.50 -11.99
N ALA A 411 17.23 -3.64 -12.99
CA ALA A 411 16.84 -3.88 -14.38
C ALA A 411 15.35 -4.21 -14.57
N TYR A 412 14.49 -3.71 -13.69
CA TYR A 412 13.05 -3.88 -13.85
C TYR A 412 12.55 -3.10 -15.07
N ASP A 413 11.94 -3.82 -16.01
CA ASP A 413 11.17 -3.23 -17.10
C ASP A 413 9.77 -3.84 -17.13
N ASN A 414 8.77 -3.00 -17.00
CA ASN A 414 7.36 -3.36 -17.15
C ASN A 414 6.93 -3.33 -18.62
N GLY A 415 7.80 -3.73 -19.54
CA GLY A 415 7.57 -3.69 -20.99
C GLY A 415 7.59 -2.28 -21.60
N THR A 416 8.10 -1.28 -20.89
CA THR A 416 8.30 0.08 -21.44
C THR A 416 9.57 0.19 -22.28
N GLY A 417 10.53 -0.74 -22.12
CA GLY A 417 11.86 -0.65 -22.72
C GLY A 417 12.76 0.37 -22.02
N ARG A 418 12.34 0.92 -20.87
CA ARG A 418 13.16 1.87 -20.12
C ARG A 418 14.19 1.14 -19.28
N CYS A 419 15.45 1.52 -19.41
CA CYS A 419 16.49 1.05 -18.50
C CYS A 419 16.26 1.63 -17.09
N ARG A 420 16.40 0.77 -16.06
CA ARG A 420 16.34 1.16 -14.65
C ARG A 420 17.43 0.43 -13.87
N GLU A 421 18.28 1.17 -13.19
CA GLU A 421 19.34 0.59 -12.34
C GLU A 421 18.77 -0.14 -11.12
N GLY A 422 17.59 0.28 -10.66
CA GLY A 422 16.91 -0.25 -9.48
C GLY A 422 16.90 0.75 -8.33
N TYR A 423 16.46 0.29 -7.17
CA TYR A 423 16.47 1.06 -5.93
C TYR A 423 17.69 0.63 -5.11
N PRO A 424 18.59 1.57 -4.75
CA PRO A 424 19.74 1.27 -3.88
C PRO A 424 19.26 0.93 -2.45
N PRO A 425 20.16 0.49 -1.54
CA PRO A 425 19.88 0.47 -0.11
C PRO A 425 19.25 1.79 0.36
N PHE A 426 18.18 1.69 1.16
CA PHE A 426 17.32 2.80 1.57
C PHE A 426 16.59 3.55 0.45
N GLY A 427 16.64 3.04 -0.79
CA GLY A 427 16.06 3.67 -1.97
C GLY A 427 14.53 3.68 -2.00
N LEU A 428 13.87 2.88 -1.15
CA LEU A 428 12.42 2.89 -0.94
C LEU A 428 11.99 3.71 0.29
N SER A 429 12.86 4.52 0.88
CA SER A 429 12.53 5.28 2.10
C SER A 429 11.30 6.20 1.92
N ASP A 430 11.03 6.69 0.70
CA ASP A 430 9.82 7.45 0.37
C ASP A 430 8.50 6.67 0.57
N SER A 431 8.57 5.35 0.65
CA SER A 431 7.44 4.48 0.98
C SER A 431 6.97 4.67 2.42
N PHE A 432 7.83 5.11 3.35
CA PHE A 432 7.40 5.43 4.71
C PHE A 432 6.38 6.58 4.76
N PRO A 433 6.71 7.81 4.30
CA PRO A 433 5.77 8.92 4.33
C PRO A 433 4.57 8.70 3.40
N THR A 434 4.77 8.08 2.23
CA THR A 434 3.68 7.92 1.25
C THR A 434 2.79 6.70 1.51
N GLY A 435 3.26 5.74 2.30
CA GLY A 435 2.59 4.47 2.53
C GLY A 435 1.68 4.42 3.75
N GLY A 436 1.52 5.52 4.49
CA GLY A 436 0.63 5.54 5.65
C GLY A 436 1.24 5.04 6.96
N TYR A 437 2.49 4.56 6.98
CA TYR A 437 3.09 3.95 8.17
C TYR A 437 3.08 4.84 9.43
N ALA A 438 3.11 6.17 9.28
CA ALA A 438 3.03 7.10 10.40
C ALA A 438 1.66 7.06 11.12
N THR A 439 0.60 6.51 10.51
CA THR A 439 -0.72 6.34 11.15
C THR A 439 -0.71 5.27 12.23
N TRP A 440 0.32 4.42 12.30
CA TRP A 440 0.53 3.47 13.39
C TRP A 440 1.08 4.11 14.67
N ALA A 441 1.24 5.43 14.74
CA ALA A 441 1.68 6.14 15.94
C ALA A 441 0.91 5.79 17.25
N PRO A 442 -0.40 5.50 17.24
CA PRO A 442 -1.11 5.06 18.46
C PRO A 442 -0.62 3.70 19.00
N LEU A 443 -0.03 2.88 18.14
CA LEU A 443 0.49 1.54 18.47
C LEU A 443 2.01 1.57 18.70
N GLU A 444 2.73 2.41 17.96
CA GLU A 444 4.18 2.56 18.04
C GLU A 444 4.57 4.05 17.86
N PRO A 445 4.61 4.84 18.96
CA PRO A 445 4.72 6.30 18.92
C PRO A 445 5.95 6.86 18.17
N ILE A 446 7.06 6.11 18.13
CA ILE A 446 8.26 6.53 17.40
C ILE A 446 7.95 6.76 15.92
N LEU A 447 7.04 5.98 15.30
CA LEU A 447 6.69 6.15 13.88
C LEU A 447 6.04 7.53 13.63
N GLY A 448 5.24 8.02 14.59
CA GLY A 448 4.69 9.38 14.52
C GLY A 448 5.78 10.46 14.64
N LEU A 449 6.78 10.24 15.50
CA LEU A 449 7.94 11.14 15.62
C LEU A 449 8.75 11.19 14.32
N LEU A 450 9.07 10.02 13.74
CA LEU A 450 9.78 9.93 12.46
C LEU A 450 9.01 10.64 11.32
N GLY A 451 7.69 10.49 11.28
CA GLY A 451 6.83 11.19 10.34
C GLY A 451 6.91 12.72 10.48
N ARG A 452 6.83 13.25 11.70
CA ARG A 452 6.96 14.70 11.94
C ARG A 452 8.35 15.22 11.62
N ARG A 453 9.40 14.46 11.95
CA ARG A 453 10.78 14.81 11.61
C ARG A 453 11.00 14.87 10.11
N LEU A 454 10.49 13.89 9.35
CA LEU A 454 10.53 13.92 7.89
C LEU A 454 9.79 15.13 7.31
N TYR A 455 8.63 15.47 7.85
CA TYR A 455 7.92 16.69 7.45
C TYR A 455 8.81 17.92 7.60
N SER A 456 9.50 18.08 8.74
CA SER A 456 10.41 19.20 8.96
C SER A 456 11.59 19.20 7.99
N LEU A 457 12.20 18.03 7.74
CA LEU A 457 13.29 17.89 6.76
C LEU A 457 12.86 18.34 5.35
N THR A 458 11.67 17.95 4.89
CA THR A 458 11.15 18.36 3.57
C THR A 458 10.89 19.87 3.44
N ARG A 459 10.81 20.58 4.57
CA ARG A 459 10.57 22.02 4.65
C ARG A 459 11.79 22.84 5.02
N SER A 460 12.88 22.18 5.41
CA SER A 460 14.10 22.83 5.84
C SER A 460 14.76 23.60 4.68
N SER A 461 15.37 24.74 5.02
CA SER A 461 16.24 25.50 4.13
C SER A 461 17.71 25.12 4.29
N ALA A 462 18.06 24.28 5.27
CA ALA A 462 19.44 23.86 5.50
C ALA A 462 19.93 22.95 4.36
N GLU A 463 21.12 23.22 3.83
CA GLU A 463 21.68 22.51 2.68
C GLU A 463 21.79 21.00 2.93
N ALA A 464 22.22 20.59 4.13
CA ALA A 464 22.33 19.19 4.51
C ALA A 464 20.98 18.46 4.50
N ASP A 465 19.91 19.12 4.96
CA ASP A 465 18.56 18.54 4.95
C ASP A 465 18.03 18.43 3.52
N GLN A 466 18.25 19.45 2.69
CA GLN A 466 17.84 19.43 1.28
C GLN A 466 18.57 18.34 0.49
N ALA A 467 19.88 18.16 0.72
CA ALA A 467 20.66 17.11 0.10
C ALA A 467 20.16 15.72 0.52
N PHE A 468 19.88 15.53 1.81
CA PHE A 468 19.33 14.29 2.33
C PHE A 468 17.97 13.95 1.71
N VAL A 469 17.02 14.91 1.68
CA VAL A 469 15.69 14.71 1.07
C VAL A 469 15.81 14.47 -0.44
N ALA A 470 16.68 15.20 -1.14
CA ALA A 470 16.90 14.98 -2.58
C ALA A 470 17.43 13.56 -2.88
N GLN A 471 18.24 12.99 -1.99
CA GLN A 471 18.82 11.67 -2.15
C GLN A 471 17.82 10.54 -1.84
N TYR A 472 17.14 10.58 -0.70
CA TYR A 472 16.35 9.44 -0.19
C TYR A 472 14.83 9.62 -0.29
N TYR A 473 14.38 10.87 -0.43
CA TYR A 473 12.96 11.24 -0.48
C TYR A 473 12.67 12.09 -1.71
N ARG A 474 13.25 11.70 -2.85
CA ARG A 474 13.30 12.52 -4.08
C ARG A 474 11.95 13.10 -4.48
N VAL A 475 10.86 12.35 -4.30
CA VAL A 475 9.50 12.78 -4.66
C VAL A 475 8.94 13.90 -3.76
N LEU A 476 9.52 14.11 -2.58
CA LEU A 476 9.20 15.19 -1.64
C LEU A 476 10.24 16.33 -1.65
N SER A 477 11.29 16.19 -2.44
CA SER A 477 12.35 17.20 -2.55
C SER A 477 11.84 18.49 -3.18
N GLN A 478 12.39 19.63 -2.73
CA GLN A 478 12.14 20.93 -3.36
C GLN A 478 12.59 20.99 -4.84
N ARG A 479 13.45 20.05 -5.27
CA ARG A 479 13.90 19.89 -6.66
C ARG A 479 12.98 19.02 -7.52
N ALA A 480 11.97 18.39 -6.94
CA ALA A 480 11.02 17.59 -7.70
C ALA A 480 10.08 18.48 -8.54
N ASP A 481 9.51 17.91 -9.60
CA ASP A 481 8.41 18.55 -10.33
C ASP A 481 7.32 19.00 -9.33
N PRO A 482 6.88 20.28 -9.36
CA PRO A 482 5.97 20.81 -8.36
C PRO A 482 4.65 20.04 -8.25
N ARG A 483 4.10 19.57 -9.37
CA ARG A 483 2.86 18.78 -9.38
C ARG A 483 3.09 17.41 -8.75
N ARG A 484 4.16 16.71 -9.13
CA ARG A 484 4.54 15.42 -8.55
C ARG A 484 4.78 15.54 -7.05
N ARG A 485 5.53 16.56 -6.62
CA ARG A 485 5.76 16.85 -5.21
C ARG A 485 4.45 17.06 -4.47
N ALA A 486 3.57 17.91 -5.03
CA ALA A 486 2.28 18.20 -4.43
C ALA A 486 1.44 16.93 -4.22
N LEU A 487 1.39 16.02 -5.20
CA LEU A 487 0.67 14.76 -5.06
C LEU A 487 1.27 13.85 -3.98
N ASN A 488 2.60 13.80 -3.85
CA ASN A 488 3.25 13.02 -2.79
C ASN A 488 3.06 13.65 -1.40
N GLU A 489 2.93 14.98 -1.31
CA GLU A 489 2.53 15.67 -0.09
C GLU A 489 1.08 15.33 0.31
N LEU A 490 0.17 15.12 -0.65
CA LEU A 490 -1.19 14.60 -0.37
C LEU A 490 -1.20 13.14 0.09
N MET A 491 -0.19 12.35 -0.27
CA MET A 491 -0.04 11.00 0.28
C MET A 491 0.54 11.06 1.70
N PHE A 492 1.41 12.03 1.98
CA PHE A 492 2.17 12.10 3.22
C PHE A 492 1.50 12.88 4.35
N TRP A 493 1.17 14.16 4.14
CA TRP A 493 0.68 15.03 5.21
C TRP A 493 -0.56 14.49 5.94
N PRO A 494 -1.53 13.84 5.26
CA PRO A 494 -2.68 13.25 5.94
C PRO A 494 -2.32 12.17 6.96
N THR A 495 -1.17 11.52 6.82
CA THR A 495 -0.70 10.46 7.73
C THR A 495 -0.25 11.00 9.09
N LEU A 496 -0.05 12.32 9.21
CA LEU A 496 0.47 12.99 10.42
C LEU A 496 -0.62 13.59 11.31
N ILE A 497 -1.87 13.56 10.87
CA ILE A 497 -2.97 14.30 11.50
C ILE A 497 -3.87 13.37 12.32
N GLY A 498 -4.18 13.73 13.56
CA GLY A 498 -5.21 13.07 14.36
C GLY A 498 -4.86 11.64 14.80
N ASN A 499 -3.57 11.31 14.88
CA ASN A 499 -3.07 10.07 15.47
C ASN A 499 -2.78 10.23 16.96
#